data_AF-A0A525J207-F1
#
_entry.id   AF-A0A525J207-F1
#
_cell.length_a   1.000
_cell.length_b   1.000
_cell.length_c   1.000
_cell.angle_alpha   90.00
_cell.angle_beta   90.00
_cell.angle_gamma   90.00
#
_symmetry.space_group_name_H-M   'P 1'
#
loop_
_entity.id
_entity.type
_entity.pdbx_description
1 polymer ?
#
loop_
_entity_poly.entity_id
_entity_poly.type
_entity_poly.pdbx_seq_one_letter_code
_entity_poly.pdbx_strand_id
1 'polypeptide(L)'
;MRLLLILSTFVSGLLAGGNIDRAFVAMPAWQQIGATSWAEFSRHADLGNGLILYPAEAFGGALLTLAAAIMFHFDRSVPRAAVFPLYAAVLFAAGGLVLTVKAAPIMLGIRALGDPATLQRAFEGFWYWGNLRAVNQVMAFVAQLAALTILLRRSKPARR
;
A
#
# COMPACT_ATOMS: atom_id res chain seq x y z
N MET A 1 -4.92 -20.67 6.04
CA MET A 1 -3.94 -19.65 6.49
C MET A 1 -2.81 -19.39 5.49
N ARG A 2 -1.94 -20.37 5.17
CA ARG A 2 -0.72 -20.13 4.36
C ARG A 2 -1.00 -19.44 3.02
N LEU A 3 -2.04 -19.89 2.31
CA LEU A 3 -2.48 -19.27 1.06
C LEU A 3 -2.88 -17.80 1.24
N LEU A 4 -3.63 -17.46 2.29
CA LEU A 4 -4.01 -16.07 2.57
C LEU A 4 -2.79 -15.19 2.83
N LEU A 5 -1.81 -15.69 3.59
CA LEU A 5 -0.58 -14.94 3.83
C LEU A 5 0.21 -14.73 2.52
N ILE A 6 0.32 -15.77 1.68
CA ILE A 6 0.96 -15.67 0.36
C ILE A 6 0.24 -14.64 -0.53
N LEU A 7 -1.09 -14.74 -0.65
CA LEU A 7 -1.89 -13.81 -1.45
C LEU A 7 -1.82 -12.38 -0.92
N SER A 8 -1.91 -12.18 0.40
CA SER A 8 -1.75 -10.86 1.02
C SER A 8 -0.37 -10.28 0.73
N THR A 9 0.70 -11.08 0.87
CA THR A 9 2.08 -10.67 0.59
C THR A 9 2.25 -10.31 -0.88
N PHE A 10 1.65 -11.07 -1.79
CA PHE A 10 1.69 -10.81 -3.23
C PHE A 10 1.01 -9.47 -3.58
N VAL A 11 -0.23 -9.27 -3.14
CA VAL A 11 -0.99 -8.04 -3.42
C VAL A 11 -0.32 -6.82 -2.80
N SER A 12 0.09 -6.91 -1.53
CA SER A 12 0.83 -5.84 -0.86
C SER A 12 2.21 -5.59 -1.48
N GLY A 13 2.83 -6.60 -2.09
CA GLY A 13 4.07 -6.45 -2.85
C GLY A 13 3.89 -5.60 -4.11
N LEU A 14 2.82 -5.84 -4.88
CA LEU A 14 2.46 -5.01 -6.03
C LEU A 14 2.21 -3.56 -5.60
N LEU A 15 1.40 -3.36 -4.55
CA LEU A 15 1.11 -2.05 -3.98
C LEU A 15 2.37 -1.35 -3.46
N ALA A 16 3.26 -2.07 -2.77
CA ALA A 16 4.53 -1.53 -2.29
C ALA A 16 5.44 -1.13 -3.46
N GLY A 17 5.52 -1.95 -4.50
CA GLY A 17 6.28 -1.65 -5.72
C GLY A 17 5.79 -0.37 -6.40
N GLY A 18 4.48 -0.23 -6.60
CA GLY A 18 3.89 0.99 -7.17
C GLY A 18 4.14 2.24 -6.32
N ASN A 19 4.12 2.11 -4.99
CA ASN A 19 4.44 3.21 -4.08
C ASN A 19 5.94 3.59 -4.12
N ILE A 20 6.85 2.61 -4.24
CA ILE A 20 8.29 2.86 -4.38
C ILE A 20 8.58 3.58 -5.70
N ASP A 21 8.06 3.07 -6.83
CA ASP A 21 8.17 3.75 -8.12
C ASP A 21 7.65 5.18 -8.03
N ARG A 22 6.46 5.36 -7.45
CA ARG A 22 5.86 6.69 -7.34
C ARG A 22 6.70 7.65 -6.50
N ALA A 23 7.26 7.20 -5.38
CA ALA A 23 8.04 8.04 -4.47
C ALA A 23 9.42 8.42 -5.04
N PHE A 24 10.10 7.47 -5.71
CA PHE A 24 11.50 7.65 -6.12
C PHE A 24 11.69 7.98 -7.60
N VAL A 25 10.71 7.69 -8.45
CA VAL A 25 10.79 7.91 -9.90
C VAL A 25 9.75 8.95 -10.32
N ALA A 26 8.47 8.66 -10.13
CA ALA A 26 7.42 9.50 -10.70
C ALA A 26 7.35 10.89 -10.03
N MET A 27 7.34 10.96 -8.70
CA MET A 27 7.21 12.23 -7.98
C MET A 27 8.36 13.20 -8.22
N PRO A 28 9.65 12.77 -8.19
CA PRO A 28 10.76 13.64 -8.59
C PRO A 28 10.62 14.16 -10.02
N ALA A 29 10.16 13.32 -10.96
CA ALA A 29 9.89 13.78 -12.33
C ALA A 29 8.77 14.83 -12.37
N TRP A 30 7.65 14.60 -11.66
CA TRP A 30 6.54 15.56 -11.58
C TRP A 30 6.96 16.90 -10.96
N GLN A 31 7.90 16.91 -10.00
CA GLN A 31 8.44 18.15 -9.45
C GLN A 31 9.19 18.99 -10.50
N GLN A 32 9.78 18.37 -11.54
CA GLN A 32 10.48 19.08 -12.61
C GLN A 32 9.52 19.65 -13.66
N ILE A 33 8.49 18.88 -14.03
CA ILE A 33 7.57 19.27 -15.11
C ILE A 33 6.31 20.00 -14.62
N GLY A 34 6.08 20.02 -13.31
CA GLY A 34 5.10 20.88 -12.64
C GLY A 34 3.72 20.25 -12.41
N ALA A 35 2.95 20.87 -11.51
CA ALA A 35 1.66 20.38 -11.05
C ALA A 35 0.58 20.33 -12.14
N THR A 36 0.65 21.19 -13.16
CA THR A 36 -0.32 21.17 -14.27
C THR A 36 -0.19 19.90 -15.10
N SER A 37 1.05 19.50 -15.45
CA SER A 37 1.32 18.27 -16.19
C SER A 37 0.99 17.03 -15.36
N TRP A 38 1.34 17.05 -14.07
CA TRP A 38 0.93 16.00 -13.14
C TRP A 38 -0.60 15.86 -13.09
N ALA A 39 -1.33 16.97 -12.95
CA ALA A 39 -2.78 16.97 -12.87
C ALA A 39 -3.42 16.42 -14.15
N GLU A 40 -2.91 16.81 -15.32
CA GLU A 40 -3.40 16.29 -16.60
C GLU A 40 -3.18 14.78 -16.72
N PHE A 41 -1.98 14.30 -16.41
CA PHE A 41 -1.70 12.86 -16.32
C PHE A 41 -2.66 12.18 -15.33
N SER A 42 -2.81 12.71 -14.12
CA SER A 42 -3.63 12.13 -13.07
C SER A 42 -5.12 12.08 -13.45
N ARG A 43 -5.63 13.01 -14.25
CA ARG A 43 -7.02 12.96 -14.75
C ARG A 43 -7.28 11.74 -15.64
N HIS A 44 -6.29 11.32 -16.43
CA HIS A 44 -6.42 10.18 -17.35
C HIS A 44 -5.95 8.86 -16.73
N ALA A 45 -4.89 8.89 -15.93
CA ALA A 45 -4.33 7.71 -15.29
C ALA A 45 -5.01 7.41 -13.95
N ASP A 46 -4.85 8.30 -12.98
CA ASP A 46 -5.29 8.07 -11.60
C ASP A 46 -6.83 8.16 -11.46
N LEU A 47 -7.48 9.07 -12.19
CA LEU A 47 -8.94 9.22 -12.28
C LEU A 47 -9.58 8.45 -13.45
N GLY A 48 -8.76 7.77 -14.26
CA GLY A 48 -9.21 6.78 -15.23
C GLY A 48 -9.11 5.38 -14.62
N ASN A 49 -8.19 4.56 -15.15
CA ASN A 49 -7.99 3.18 -14.71
C ASN A 49 -7.63 3.07 -13.21
N GLY A 50 -6.95 4.08 -12.66
CA GLY A 50 -6.55 4.14 -11.26
C GLY A 50 -7.72 4.16 -10.27
N LEU A 51 -8.92 4.59 -10.67
CA LEU A 51 -10.11 4.58 -9.83
C LEU A 51 -10.54 3.17 -9.41
N ILE A 52 -10.19 2.16 -10.21
CA ILE A 52 -10.51 0.77 -9.92
C ILE A 52 -9.29 0.07 -9.34
N LEU A 53 -8.13 0.20 -10.01
CA LEU A 53 -6.93 -0.55 -9.64
C LEU A 53 -6.44 -0.22 -8.22
N TYR A 54 -6.26 1.07 -7.90
CA TYR A 54 -5.62 1.43 -6.62
C TYR A 54 -6.50 1.13 -5.40
N PRO A 55 -7.82 1.39 -5.41
CA PRO A 55 -8.68 0.95 -4.30
C PRO A 55 -8.75 -0.57 -4.19
N ALA A 56 -8.81 -1.30 -5.31
CA ALA A 56 -8.82 -2.77 -5.29
C ALA A 56 -7.55 -3.33 -4.64
N GLU A 57 -6.37 -2.79 -4.98
CA GLU A 57 -5.11 -3.18 -4.34
C GLU A 57 -5.06 -2.82 -2.85
N ALA A 58 -5.45 -1.59 -2.49
CA ALA A 58 -5.39 -1.12 -1.11
C ALA A 58 -6.36 -1.87 -0.19
N PHE A 59 -7.64 -1.96 -0.57
CA PHE A 59 -8.65 -2.65 0.22
C PHE A 59 -8.48 -4.17 0.15
N GLY A 60 -8.21 -4.72 -1.04
CA GLY A 60 -7.96 -6.15 -1.20
C GLY A 60 -6.77 -6.64 -0.38
N GLY A 61 -5.65 -5.90 -0.43
CA GLY A 61 -4.47 -6.19 0.38
C GLY A 61 -4.77 -6.11 1.88
N ALA A 62 -5.46 -5.07 2.34
CA ALA A 62 -5.81 -4.91 3.75
C ALA A 62 -6.76 -6.02 4.26
N LEU A 63 -7.79 -6.36 3.49
CA LEU A 63 -8.74 -7.43 3.83
C LEU A 63 -8.05 -8.80 3.88
N LEU A 64 -7.19 -9.11 2.90
CA LEU A 64 -6.41 -10.35 2.91
C LEU A 64 -5.45 -10.41 4.10
N THR A 65 -4.83 -9.29 4.46
CA THR A 65 -3.94 -9.19 5.63
C THR A 65 -4.69 -9.45 6.92
N LEU A 66 -5.86 -8.82 7.08
CA LEU A 66 -6.71 -9.01 8.26
C LEU A 66 -7.21 -10.46 8.34
N ALA A 67 -7.68 -11.03 7.24
CA ALA A 67 -8.12 -12.42 7.18
C ALA A 67 -6.97 -13.38 7.53
N ALA A 68 -5.75 -13.12 7.05
CA ALA A 68 -4.57 -13.89 7.41
C ALA A 68 -4.29 -13.79 8.92
N ALA A 69 -4.37 -12.60 9.52
CA ALA A 69 -4.17 -12.39 10.96
C ALA A 69 -5.23 -13.09 11.83
N ILE A 70 -6.51 -13.03 11.45
CA ILE A 70 -7.59 -13.72 12.15
C ILE A 70 -7.38 -15.23 12.08
N MET A 71 -7.12 -15.77 10.89
CA MET A 71 -6.87 -17.21 10.73
C MET A 71 -5.63 -17.68 11.47
N PHE A 72 -4.57 -16.87 11.51
CA PHE A 72 -3.37 -17.17 12.28
C PHE A 72 -3.66 -17.23 13.78
N HIS A 73 -4.47 -16.31 14.31
CA HIS A 73 -4.81 -16.26 15.73
C HIS A 73 -5.48 -17.56 16.22
N PHE A 74 -6.31 -18.18 15.39
CA PHE A 74 -6.97 -19.45 15.71
C PHE A 74 -6.13 -20.70 15.38
N ASP A 75 -5.08 -20.58 14.58
CA ASP A 75 -4.24 -21.72 14.17
C ASP A 75 -3.10 -21.95 15.19
N ARG A 76 -3.32 -22.93 16.09
CA ARG A 76 -2.37 -23.31 17.14
C ARG A 76 -1.10 -23.99 16.61
N SER A 77 -1.07 -24.40 15.34
CA SER A 77 0.08 -25.11 14.74
C SER A 77 1.21 -24.17 14.31
N VAL A 78 0.97 -22.86 14.32
CA VAL A 78 1.82 -21.87 13.68
C VAL A 78 2.83 -21.27 14.68
N PRO A 79 4.09 -21.03 14.29
CA PRO A 79 5.08 -20.46 15.20
C PRO A 79 4.68 -19.07 15.72
N ARG A 80 4.63 -18.92 17.06
CA ARG A 80 4.32 -17.64 17.74
C ARG A 80 5.20 -16.47 17.30
N ALA A 81 6.41 -16.73 16.82
CA ALA A 81 7.32 -15.71 16.29
C ALA A 81 6.74 -14.95 15.07
N ALA A 82 5.81 -15.53 14.32
CA ALA A 82 5.16 -14.86 13.18
C ALA A 82 3.94 -14.00 13.58
N VAL A 83 3.50 -14.05 14.85
CA VAL A 83 2.36 -13.24 15.34
C VAL A 83 2.66 -11.75 15.26
N PHE A 84 3.81 -11.34 15.82
CA PHE A 84 4.16 -9.93 15.89
C PHE A 84 4.26 -9.28 14.50
N PRO A 85 5.01 -9.85 13.52
CA PRO A 85 5.04 -9.30 12.17
C PRO A 85 3.66 -9.24 11.51
N LEU A 86 2.79 -10.23 11.76
CA LEU A 86 1.45 -10.24 11.17
C LEU A 86 0.54 -9.14 11.76
N TYR A 87 0.62 -8.88 13.05
CA TYR A 87 -0.12 -7.77 13.67
C TYR A 87 0.45 -6.40 13.27
N ALA A 88 1.77 -6.29 13.15
CA ALA A 88 2.40 -5.10 12.58
C ALA A 88 1.90 -4.85 11.15
N ALA A 89 1.80 -5.89 10.32
CA ALA A 89 1.26 -5.77 8.96
C ALA A 89 -0.19 -5.25 8.96
N VAL A 90 -1.06 -5.74 9.84
CA VAL A 90 -2.43 -5.24 9.98
C VAL A 90 -2.44 -3.77 10.38
N LEU A 91 -1.62 -3.39 11.37
CA LEU A 91 -1.54 -2.00 11.84
C LEU A 91 -1.09 -1.05 10.71
N PHE A 92 -0.06 -1.42 9.98
CA PHE A 92 0.44 -0.62 8.86
C PHE A 92 -0.54 -0.57 7.69
N ALA A 93 -1.20 -1.68 7.35
CA ALA A 93 -2.24 -1.68 6.33
C ALA A 93 -3.41 -0.75 6.70
N ALA A 94 -3.86 -0.80 7.96
CA ALA A 94 -4.89 0.09 8.48
C ALA A 94 -4.42 1.56 8.49
N GLY A 95 -3.18 1.83 8.93
CA GLY A 95 -2.59 3.16 8.87
C GLY A 95 -2.55 3.73 7.45
N GLY A 96 -2.19 2.90 6.46
CA GLY A 96 -2.25 3.26 5.05
C GLY A 96 -3.66 3.68 4.60
N LEU A 97 -4.69 2.92 4.99
CA LEU A 97 -6.09 3.27 4.70
C LEU A 97 -6.54 4.57 5.38
N VAL A 98 -6.15 4.78 6.63
CA VAL A 98 -6.46 6.03 7.36
C VAL A 98 -5.84 7.23 6.66
N LEU A 99 -4.59 7.12 6.21
CA LEU A 99 -3.92 8.19 5.47
C LEU A 99 -4.54 8.45 4.09
N THR A 100 -5.15 7.44 3.48
CA THR A 100 -5.95 7.59 2.25
C THR A 100 -7.14 8.54 2.45
N VAL A 101 -7.71 8.66 3.66
CA VAL A 101 -8.79 9.62 3.96
C VAL A 101 -8.37 11.06 3.66
N LYS A 102 -7.07 11.37 3.75
CA LYS A 102 -6.52 12.67 3.36
C LYS A 102 -6.04 12.71 1.91
N ALA A 103 -5.36 11.66 1.44
CA ALA A 103 -4.79 11.66 0.08
C ALA A 103 -5.85 11.53 -1.03
N ALA A 104 -6.88 10.70 -0.84
CA ALA A 104 -7.87 10.42 -1.88
C ALA A 104 -8.72 11.64 -2.25
N PRO A 105 -9.27 12.44 -1.31
CA PRO A 105 -10.04 13.63 -1.69
C PRO A 105 -9.23 14.64 -2.50
N ILE A 106 -7.93 14.77 -2.24
CA ILE A 106 -7.04 15.63 -3.02
C ILE A 106 -6.99 15.17 -4.48
N MET A 107 -6.71 13.88 -4.70
CA MET A 107 -6.63 13.29 -6.04
C MET A 107 -7.98 13.37 -6.79
N LEU A 108 -9.08 12.99 -6.13
CA LEU A 108 -10.43 13.04 -6.69
C LEU A 108 -10.85 14.48 -7.03
N GLY A 109 -10.38 15.46 -6.26
CA GLY A 109 -10.67 16.88 -6.46
C GLY A 109 -10.01 17.49 -7.71
N ILE A 110 -8.93 16.90 -8.24
CA ILE A 110 -8.17 17.46 -9.37
C ILE A 110 -9.05 17.68 -10.61
N ARG A 111 -10.09 16.87 -10.81
CA ARG A 111 -11.02 17.01 -11.95
C ARG A 111 -11.70 18.38 -11.98
N ALA A 112 -11.92 19.01 -10.82
CA ALA A 112 -12.58 20.31 -10.70
C ALA A 112 -11.60 21.50 -10.62
N LEU A 113 -10.29 21.25 -10.51
CA LEU A 113 -9.28 22.29 -10.39
C LEU A 113 -8.75 22.71 -11.77
N GLY A 114 -8.69 24.02 -12.02
CA GLY A 114 -8.16 24.61 -13.25
C GLY A 114 -7.08 25.67 -13.05
N ASP A 115 -7.01 26.28 -11.86
CA ASP A 115 -6.01 27.30 -11.56
C ASP A 115 -4.64 26.67 -11.18
N PRO A 116 -3.51 27.11 -11.77
CA PRO A 116 -2.19 26.56 -11.47
C PRO A 116 -1.80 26.57 -9.98
N ALA A 117 -2.16 27.61 -9.23
CA ALA A 117 -1.78 27.72 -7.82
C ALA A 117 -2.58 26.72 -6.96
N THR A 118 -3.84 26.46 -7.30
CA THR A 118 -4.64 25.41 -6.64
C THR A 118 -4.12 24.01 -6.98
N LEU A 119 -3.69 23.77 -8.22
CA LEU A 119 -3.09 22.51 -8.62
C LEU A 119 -1.76 22.25 -7.91
N GLN A 120 -0.93 23.28 -7.73
CA GLN A 120 0.32 23.17 -6.98
C GLN A 120 0.08 22.76 -5.53
N ARG A 121 -0.89 23.39 -4.85
CA ARG A 121 -1.25 23.01 -3.48
C ARG A 121 -1.80 21.58 -3.39
N ALA A 122 -2.60 21.16 -4.37
CA ALA A 122 -3.09 19.79 -4.46
C ALA A 122 -1.93 18.80 -4.67
N PHE A 123 -0.96 19.13 -5.53
CA PHE A 123 0.23 18.33 -5.76
C PHE A 123 1.05 18.13 -4.50
N GLU A 124 1.39 19.22 -3.79
CA GLU A 124 2.16 19.17 -2.55
C GLU A 124 1.44 18.40 -1.44
N GLY A 125 0.13 18.64 -1.30
CA GLY A 125 -0.70 17.91 -0.34
C GLY A 125 -0.76 16.41 -0.66
N PHE A 126 -0.99 16.06 -1.93
CA PHE A 126 -1.00 14.66 -2.35
C PHE A 126 0.37 14.00 -2.20
N TRP A 127 1.45 14.72 -2.48
CA TRP A 127 2.81 14.23 -2.27
C TRP A 127 3.07 13.91 -0.80
N TYR A 128 2.74 14.83 0.11
CA TYR A 128 2.92 14.62 1.54
C TYR A 128 2.11 13.45 2.09
N TRP A 129 0.79 13.47 1.91
CA TRP A 129 -0.10 12.41 2.42
C TRP A 129 0.13 11.08 1.70
N GLY A 130 0.42 11.14 0.40
CA GLY A 130 0.75 9.99 -0.43
C GLY A 130 2.02 9.29 0.03
N ASN A 131 3.08 10.02 0.39
CA ASN A 131 4.31 9.42 0.91
C ASN A 131 4.14 8.80 2.29
N LEU A 132 3.41 9.45 3.21
CA LEU A 132 3.11 8.85 4.51
C LEU A 132 2.32 7.55 4.35
N ARG A 133 1.33 7.54 3.44
CA ARG A 133 0.56 6.35 3.09
C ARG A 133 1.47 5.27 2.47
N ALA A 134 2.36 5.65 1.56
CA ALA A 134 3.30 4.75 0.91
C ALA A 134 4.20 4.05 1.93
N VAL A 135 4.77 4.78 2.89
CA VAL A 135 5.59 4.22 3.97
C VAL A 135 4.81 3.14 4.74
N ASN A 136 3.57 3.43 5.12
CA ASN A 136 2.72 2.44 5.80
C ASN A 136 2.50 1.19 4.93
N GLN A 137 2.13 1.36 3.66
CA GLN A 137 1.86 0.22 2.77
C GLN A 137 3.10 -0.62 2.47
N VAL A 138 4.29 0.01 2.34
CA VAL A 138 5.57 -0.69 2.19
C VAL A 138 5.92 -1.45 3.47
N MET A 139 5.74 -0.84 4.64
CA MET A 139 6.00 -1.51 5.93
C MET A 139 5.05 -2.68 6.18
N ALA A 140 3.79 -2.58 5.72
CA ALA A 140 2.85 -3.70 5.76
C ALA A 140 3.39 -4.89 4.94
N PHE A 141 3.87 -4.63 3.72
CA PHE A 141 4.49 -5.67 2.88
C PHE A 141 5.73 -6.30 3.54
N VAL A 142 6.65 -5.49 4.07
CA VAL A 142 7.85 -5.98 4.77
C VAL A 142 7.48 -6.88 5.95
N ALA A 143 6.47 -6.48 6.72
CA ALA A 143 6.00 -7.24 7.88
C ALA A 143 5.34 -8.58 7.48
N GLN A 144 4.55 -8.60 6.40
CA GLN A 144 4.00 -9.85 5.84
C GLN A 144 5.09 -10.78 5.31
N LEU A 145 6.09 -10.23 4.62
CA LEU A 145 7.22 -11.00 4.11
C LEU A 145 8.02 -11.63 5.25
N ALA A 146 8.23 -10.89 6.35
CA ALA A 146 8.83 -11.42 7.57
C ALA A 146 7.97 -12.56 8.17
N ALA A 147 6.65 -12.38 8.28
CA ALA A 147 5.75 -13.45 8.75
C ALA A 147 5.83 -14.70 7.86
N LEU A 148 5.82 -14.52 6.54
CA LEU A 148 5.86 -15.60 5.56
C LEU A 148 7.19 -16.35 5.61
N THR A 149 8.32 -15.65 5.71
CA THR A 149 9.63 -16.30 5.82
C THR A 149 9.77 -17.13 7.10
N ILE A 150 9.27 -16.64 8.24
CA ILE A 150 9.26 -17.39 9.51
C ILE A 150 8.42 -18.67 9.36
N LEU A 151 7.25 -18.55 8.74
CA LEU A 151 6.34 -19.68 8.51
C LEU A 151 6.97 -20.76 7.60
N LEU A 152 7.65 -20.34 6.53
CA LEU A 152 8.29 -21.24 5.57
C LEU A 152 9.53 -21.92 6.15
N ARG A 153 10.33 -21.22 6.96
CA ARG A 153 11.52 -21.79 7.63
C ARG A 153 11.17 -22.98 8.53
N ARG A 154 10.05 -22.90 9.26
CA ARG A 154 9.58 -24.01 10.12
C ARG A 154 8.97 -25.18 9.35
N SER A 155 8.57 -24.97 8.09
CA SER A 155 7.97 -26.01 7.25
C SER A 155 9.00 -26.91 6.56
N LYS A 156 10.29 -26.52 6.55
CA LYS A 156 11.37 -27.43 6.13
C LYS A 156 11.61 -28.45 7.25
N PRO A 157 11.39 -29.76 7.03
CA PRO A 157 11.85 -30.75 7.99
C PRO A 157 13.38 -30.64 8.10
N ALA A 158 13.91 -30.77 9.31
CA ALA A 158 15.35 -30.94 9.50
C ALA A 158 15.77 -32.12 8.63
N ARG A 159 16.53 -31.87 7.56
CA ARG A 159 17.18 -32.94 6.80
C ARG A 159 18.12 -33.64 7.80
N ARG A 160 17.71 -34.82 8.25
CA ARG A 160 18.59 -35.79 8.91
C ARG A 160 19.41 -36.49 7.85
#